data_AF-U7QRN7-F1
#
_entry.id   AF-U7QRN7-F1
#
_cell.length_a   1.000
_cell.length_b   1.000
_cell.length_c   1.000
_cell.angle_alpha   90.00
_cell.angle_beta   90.00
_cell.angle_gamma   90.00
#
_symmetry.space_group_name_H-M   'P 1'
#
loop_
_entity.id
_entity.type
_entity.pdbx_description
1 polymer ?
#
loop_
_entity_poly.entity_id
_entity_poly.type
_entity_poly.pdbx_seq_one_letter_code
_entity_poly.pdbx_strand_id
1 'polypeptide(L)'
;MKKYEMLTLRRDLESLGYKKKNNPFLWEQNKDTVHESLSNEFPNNRRNQNHLNDLAEYCWLVYRKALLSKGPMLIGRANDLWQEKWLKPLGLGKGINENLWNKNAHGNMLVIDKWSGVINDCWVLGGIHRHADFHLMSTAAPANLWNHEEGYHVVTAREILGLLNFGYQREKRGGQVIYTCKNYSSADRASLLPYNVLMKKAIGQGPSSITKLISEQVTGFNEEIKTFDYSSLKHI
;
A
#
# COMPACT_ATOMS: atom_id res chain seq x y z
N MET A 1 -7.29 18.83 12.03
CA MET A 1 -6.87 17.62 11.28
C MET A 1 -8.09 16.72 11.12
N LYS A 2 -8.61 16.54 9.90
CA LYS A 2 -9.78 15.67 9.67
C LYS A 2 -9.28 14.25 9.42
N LYS A 3 -9.03 13.50 10.49
CA LYS A 3 -8.64 12.09 10.40
C LYS A 3 -9.81 11.30 9.79
N TYR A 4 -9.52 10.21 9.08
CA TYR A 4 -10.58 9.29 8.67
C TYR A 4 -11.33 8.78 9.90
N GLU A 5 -12.64 8.70 9.74
CA GLU A 5 -13.52 7.88 10.56
C GLU A 5 -13.97 6.68 9.73
N MET A 6 -14.28 5.56 10.40
CA MET A 6 -14.76 4.33 9.78
C MET A 6 -15.94 4.59 8.82
N LEU A 7 -16.90 5.43 9.22
CA LEU A 7 -18.05 5.78 8.38
C LEU A 7 -17.65 6.52 7.10
N THR A 8 -16.68 7.44 7.19
CA THR A 8 -16.18 8.19 6.02
C THR A 8 -15.40 7.27 5.10
N LEU A 9 -14.56 6.39 5.65
CA LEU A 9 -13.82 5.39 4.89
C LEU A 9 -14.77 4.46 4.12
N ARG A 10 -15.81 3.95 4.78
CA ARG A 10 -16.80 3.08 4.16
C ARG A 10 -17.54 3.77 3.00
N ARG A 11 -17.91 5.05 3.17
CA ARG A 11 -18.56 5.86 2.11
C ARG A 11 -17.64 6.07 0.91
N ASP A 12 -16.35 6.27 1.15
CA ASP A 12 -15.37 6.37 0.07
C ASP A 12 -15.27 5.04 -0.68
N LEU A 13 -15.22 3.90 0.02
CA LEU A 13 -15.22 2.58 -0.63
C LEU A 13 -16.46 2.36 -1.53
N GLU A 14 -17.64 2.74 -1.07
CA GLU A 14 -18.85 2.70 -1.91
C GLU A 14 -18.72 3.59 -3.15
N SER A 15 -18.18 4.79 -2.98
CA SER A 15 -17.93 5.76 -4.06
C SER A 15 -16.87 5.28 -5.06
N LEU A 16 -15.94 4.42 -4.61
CA LEU A 16 -14.98 3.72 -5.46
C LEU A 16 -15.59 2.56 -6.24
N GLY A 17 -16.83 2.16 -5.93
CA GLY A 17 -17.59 1.13 -6.63
C GLY A 17 -17.60 -0.23 -5.95
N TYR A 18 -17.09 -0.35 -4.72
CA TYR A 18 -17.14 -1.60 -3.95
C TYR A 18 -18.59 -1.88 -3.50
N LYS A 19 -19.03 -3.13 -3.64
CA LYS A 19 -20.43 -3.55 -3.43
C LYS A 19 -20.52 -4.77 -2.53
N LYS A 20 -21.65 -4.92 -1.84
CA LYS A 20 -21.89 -6.00 -0.87
C LYS A 20 -21.68 -7.41 -1.43
N LYS A 21 -22.11 -7.65 -2.67
CA LYS A 21 -22.14 -8.99 -3.31
C LYS A 21 -20.88 -9.32 -4.14
N ASN A 22 -19.91 -8.42 -4.21
CA ASN A 22 -18.73 -8.60 -5.04
C ASN A 22 -17.52 -8.73 -4.11
N ASN A 23 -16.84 -9.88 -4.13
CA ASN A 23 -15.60 -10.06 -3.38
C ASN A 23 -14.49 -9.14 -3.94
N PRO A 24 -13.97 -8.17 -3.16
CA PRO A 24 -12.95 -7.24 -3.62
C PRO A 24 -11.52 -7.70 -3.30
N PHE A 25 -11.36 -8.83 -2.59
CA PHE A 25 -10.05 -9.34 -2.22
C PHE A 25 -9.40 -10.02 -3.43
N LEU A 26 -8.15 -9.63 -3.71
CA LEU A 26 -7.34 -10.19 -4.79
C LEU A 26 -6.49 -11.36 -4.30
N TRP A 27 -6.25 -11.43 -2.99
CA TRP A 27 -5.56 -12.53 -2.35
C TRP A 27 -6.13 -12.74 -0.94
N GLU A 28 -6.28 -14.00 -0.55
CA GLU A 28 -6.78 -14.41 0.76
C GLU A 28 -5.98 -15.63 1.23
N GLN A 29 -5.50 -15.61 2.47
CA GLN A 29 -4.82 -16.76 3.07
C GLN A 29 -5.78 -17.96 3.19
N ASN A 30 -7.02 -17.69 3.60
CA ASN A 30 -8.12 -18.66 3.62
C ASN A 30 -9.30 -18.07 2.85
N LYS A 31 -9.64 -18.68 1.71
CA LYS A 31 -10.79 -18.27 0.88
C LYS A 31 -12.10 -18.45 1.64
N ASP A 32 -13.02 -17.51 1.43
CA ASP A 32 -14.40 -17.54 1.94
C ASP A 32 -14.54 -17.56 3.49
N THR A 33 -13.44 -17.37 4.21
CA THR A 33 -13.42 -17.32 5.67
C THR A 33 -13.39 -15.88 6.16
N VAL A 34 -14.26 -15.51 7.08
CA VAL A 34 -14.18 -14.22 7.79
C VAL A 34 -13.23 -14.37 8.98
N HIS A 35 -12.32 -13.42 9.17
CA HIS A 35 -11.39 -13.45 10.30
C HIS A 35 -12.16 -13.49 11.64
N GLU A 36 -11.69 -14.27 12.61
CA GLU A 36 -12.42 -14.54 13.87
C GLU A 36 -12.75 -13.27 14.66
N SER A 37 -11.84 -12.29 14.65
CA SER A 37 -12.08 -10.99 15.29
C SER A 37 -13.30 -10.26 14.70
N LEU A 38 -13.62 -10.51 13.43
CA LEU A 38 -14.78 -9.94 12.76
C LEU A 38 -16.03 -10.81 12.93
N SER A 39 -15.92 -12.13 12.89
CA SER A 39 -17.07 -13.01 13.07
C SER A 39 -17.66 -12.90 14.48
N ASN A 40 -16.81 -12.73 15.50
CA ASN A 40 -17.22 -12.66 16.91
C ASN A 40 -18.06 -11.41 17.25
N GLU A 41 -18.05 -10.39 16.39
CA GLU A 41 -18.89 -9.19 16.55
C GLU A 41 -20.35 -9.42 16.08
N PHE A 42 -20.66 -10.55 15.42
CA PHE A 42 -21.97 -10.80 14.81
C PHE A 42 -22.50 -12.21 15.10
N PRO A 43 -23.68 -12.36 15.74
CA PRO A 43 -24.30 -13.66 15.92
C PRO A 43 -24.59 -14.34 14.57
N ASN A 44 -24.31 -15.64 14.47
CA ASN A 44 -24.61 -16.52 13.32
C ASN A 44 -23.77 -16.31 12.04
N ASN A 45 -22.53 -15.81 12.12
CA ASN A 45 -21.58 -15.73 11.00
C ASN A 45 -22.07 -14.97 9.75
N ARG A 46 -23.06 -14.08 9.87
CA ARG A 46 -23.68 -13.37 8.73
C ARG A 46 -22.77 -12.35 8.02
N ARG A 47 -21.55 -12.09 8.53
CA ARG A 47 -20.63 -11.08 7.94
C ARG A 47 -20.10 -11.49 6.56
N ASN A 48 -19.95 -12.79 6.29
CA ASN A 48 -19.48 -13.33 5.00
C ASN A 48 -20.41 -13.02 3.80
N GLN A 49 -21.58 -12.44 4.03
CA GLN A 49 -22.54 -12.07 2.98
C GLN A 49 -22.42 -10.59 2.56
N ASN A 50 -21.54 -9.81 3.20
CA ASN A 50 -21.36 -8.39 2.89
C ASN A 50 -19.87 -8.03 2.78
N HIS A 51 -19.31 -8.31 1.62
CA HIS A 51 -17.89 -8.06 1.32
C HIS A 51 -17.49 -6.58 1.43
N LEU A 52 -18.42 -5.64 1.25
CA LEU A 52 -18.14 -4.22 1.43
C LEU A 52 -17.87 -3.90 2.91
N ASN A 53 -18.64 -4.50 3.82
CA ASN A 53 -18.40 -4.31 5.25
C ASN A 53 -17.08 -4.97 5.65
N ASP A 54 -16.83 -6.20 5.20
CA ASP A 54 -15.56 -6.89 5.48
C ASP A 54 -14.38 -6.07 4.98
N LEU A 55 -14.41 -5.60 3.72
CA LEU A 55 -13.36 -4.73 3.18
C LEU A 55 -13.18 -3.46 4.02
N ALA A 56 -14.27 -2.82 4.43
CA ALA A 56 -14.20 -1.62 5.26
C ALA A 56 -13.48 -1.88 6.59
N GLU A 57 -13.71 -3.02 7.23
CA GLU A 57 -13.06 -3.39 8.48
C GLU A 57 -11.56 -3.63 8.29
N TYR A 58 -11.17 -4.33 7.22
CA TYR A 58 -9.77 -4.53 6.86
C TYR A 58 -9.08 -3.19 6.59
N CYS A 59 -9.68 -2.34 5.76
CA CYS A 59 -9.17 -1.01 5.45
C CYS A 59 -9.03 -0.14 6.71
N TRP A 60 -10.01 -0.19 7.61
CA TRP A 60 -9.98 0.56 8.86
C TRP A 60 -8.93 0.04 9.83
N LEU A 61 -8.80 -1.29 9.97
CA LEU A 61 -7.77 -1.92 10.79
C LEU A 61 -6.39 -1.44 10.39
N VAL A 62 -6.04 -1.57 9.10
CA VAL A 62 -4.69 -1.24 8.63
C VAL A 62 -4.42 0.26 8.69
N TYR A 63 -5.42 1.09 8.37
CA TYR A 63 -5.34 2.55 8.52
C TYR A 63 -5.07 2.92 9.98
N ARG A 64 -5.87 2.40 10.91
CA ARG A 64 -5.78 2.73 12.33
C ARG A 64 -4.47 2.23 12.94
N LYS A 65 -4.04 1.02 12.61
CA LYS A 65 -2.74 0.47 13.04
C LYS A 65 -1.59 1.35 12.55
N ALA A 66 -1.59 1.74 11.28
CA ALA A 66 -0.58 2.63 10.71
C ALA A 66 -0.59 4.00 11.41
N LEU A 67 -1.76 4.61 11.60
CA LEU A 67 -1.96 5.92 12.23
C LEU A 67 -1.48 5.97 13.69
N LEU A 68 -1.68 4.89 14.44
CA LEU A 68 -1.33 4.83 15.87
C LEU A 68 0.10 4.36 16.13
N SER A 69 0.81 3.92 15.10
CA SER A 69 2.18 3.45 15.23
C SER A 69 3.17 4.59 15.44
N LYS A 70 4.33 4.26 16.03
CA LYS A 70 5.47 5.18 16.20
C LYS A 70 6.63 4.74 15.32
N GLY A 71 7.50 5.67 14.95
CA GLY A 71 8.65 5.40 14.09
C GLY A 71 8.30 5.27 12.60
N PRO A 72 9.24 4.79 11.78
CA PRO A 72 9.10 4.81 10.31
C PRO A 72 8.15 3.74 9.79
N MET A 73 7.44 4.04 8.71
CA MET A 73 6.74 3.06 7.90
C MET A 73 7.74 2.36 6.97
N LEU A 74 7.62 1.05 6.77
CA LEU A 74 8.50 0.27 5.91
C LEU A 74 7.74 -0.13 4.64
N ILE A 75 8.18 0.38 3.49
CA ILE A 75 7.57 0.15 2.17
C ILE A 75 8.53 -0.59 1.23
N GLY A 76 7.98 -1.32 0.27
CA GLY A 76 8.76 -2.20 -0.61
C GLY A 76 8.08 -3.52 -0.96
N ARG A 77 8.86 -4.41 -1.57
CA ARG A 77 8.47 -5.77 -1.95
C ARG A 77 8.44 -6.67 -0.72
N ALA A 78 7.50 -7.62 -0.72
CA ALA A 78 7.37 -8.59 0.37
C ALA A 78 8.69 -9.34 0.65
N ASN A 79 9.46 -9.71 -0.37
CA ASN A 79 10.73 -10.41 -0.21
C ASN A 79 11.79 -9.59 0.57
N ASP A 80 11.75 -8.26 0.46
CA ASP A 80 12.68 -7.38 1.18
C ASP A 80 12.15 -7.06 2.59
N LEU A 81 10.84 -6.92 2.74
CA LEU A 81 10.18 -6.54 3.99
C LEU A 81 9.98 -7.70 4.96
N TRP A 82 9.55 -8.87 4.48
CA TRP A 82 9.13 -10.01 5.31
C TRP A 82 10.31 -10.86 5.81
N GLN A 83 11.36 -10.17 6.27
CA GLN A 83 12.51 -10.75 6.98
C GLN A 83 12.24 -10.69 8.48
N GLU A 84 12.60 -11.73 9.23
CA GLU A 84 12.33 -11.81 10.68
C GLU A 84 12.85 -10.60 11.46
N LYS A 85 14.01 -10.07 11.06
CA LYS A 85 14.64 -8.89 11.68
C LYS A 85 13.75 -7.64 11.66
N TRP A 86 12.86 -7.54 10.67
CA TRP A 86 11.90 -6.44 10.55
C TRP A 86 10.54 -6.79 11.14
N LEU A 87 10.10 -8.04 10.98
CA LEU A 87 8.78 -8.50 11.41
C LEU A 87 8.66 -8.63 12.94
N LYS A 88 9.60 -9.33 13.60
CA LYS A 88 9.51 -9.64 15.03
C LYS A 88 9.39 -8.39 15.91
N PRO A 89 10.18 -7.31 15.71
CA PRO A 89 10.05 -6.10 16.53
C PRO A 89 8.68 -5.40 16.38
N LEU A 90 7.95 -5.69 15.31
CA LEU A 90 6.63 -5.14 15.04
C LEU A 90 5.51 -6.07 15.52
N GLY A 91 5.82 -7.20 16.18
CA GLY A 91 4.82 -8.21 16.54
C GLY A 91 4.18 -8.90 15.33
N LEU A 92 4.90 -8.93 14.21
CA LEU A 92 4.49 -9.53 12.94
C LEU A 92 5.33 -10.77 12.64
N GLY A 93 4.88 -11.56 11.68
CA GLY A 93 5.50 -12.81 11.27
C GLY A 93 4.86 -13.41 10.02
N LYS A 94 5.08 -14.71 9.81
CA LYS A 94 4.56 -15.46 8.65
C LYS A 94 3.48 -16.47 9.02
N GLY A 95 3.26 -16.70 10.31
CA GLY A 95 2.19 -17.52 10.82
C GLY A 95 0.82 -16.87 10.63
N ILE A 96 -0.23 -17.69 10.67
CA ILE A 96 -1.62 -17.29 10.43
C ILE A 96 -2.13 -16.18 11.36
N ASN A 97 -1.60 -16.10 12.58
CA ASN A 97 -1.96 -15.10 13.60
C ASN A 97 -0.90 -14.00 13.78
N GLU A 98 0.15 -13.99 12.95
CA GLU A 98 1.28 -13.07 13.07
C GLU A 98 1.12 -11.87 12.11
N ASN A 99 -0.08 -11.30 12.07
CA ASN A 99 -0.45 -10.21 11.16
C ASN A 99 -1.08 -9.04 11.94
N LEU A 100 -1.59 -8.02 11.23
CA LEU A 100 -2.13 -6.81 11.86
C LEU A 100 -3.42 -7.00 12.68
N TRP A 101 -4.07 -8.16 12.64
CA TRP A 101 -5.14 -8.50 13.59
C TRP A 101 -4.60 -8.72 15.02
N ASN A 102 -3.32 -9.09 15.15
CA ASN A 102 -2.69 -9.20 16.47
C ASN A 102 -2.74 -7.85 17.18
N LYS A 103 -3.30 -7.83 18.40
CA LYS A 103 -3.45 -6.61 19.21
C LYS A 103 -2.13 -5.88 19.43
N ASN A 104 -1.04 -6.64 19.61
CA ASN A 104 0.30 -6.13 19.86
C ASN A 104 1.07 -5.83 18.57
N ALA A 105 0.54 -6.15 17.39
CA ALA A 105 1.20 -5.83 16.13
C ALA A 105 1.19 -4.32 15.86
N HIS A 106 2.32 -3.82 15.37
CA HIS A 106 2.53 -2.44 14.97
C HIS A 106 2.26 -2.27 13.47
N GLY A 107 1.57 -1.20 13.10
CA GLY A 107 1.18 -0.89 11.73
C GLY A 107 2.29 -0.27 10.87
N ASN A 108 3.56 -0.35 11.28
CA ASN A 108 4.69 0.14 10.50
C ASN A 108 4.93 -0.65 9.21
N MET A 109 4.38 -1.86 9.09
CA MET A 109 4.45 -2.72 7.90
C MET A 109 3.09 -3.34 7.64
N LEU A 110 2.70 -3.47 6.37
CA LEU A 110 1.45 -4.11 5.98
C LEU A 110 1.63 -5.64 5.90
N VAL A 111 1.12 -6.34 6.90
CA VAL A 111 1.00 -7.80 6.92
C VAL A 111 -0.43 -8.14 7.33
N ILE A 112 -1.18 -8.77 6.44
CA ILE A 112 -2.61 -9.03 6.61
C ILE A 112 -2.99 -10.31 5.88
N ASP A 113 -4.02 -11.00 6.36
CA ASP A 113 -4.51 -12.29 5.85
C ASP A 113 -5.40 -12.19 4.61
N LYS A 114 -5.88 -10.98 4.29
CA LYS A 114 -6.56 -10.68 3.02
C LYS A 114 -6.08 -9.37 2.43
N TRP A 115 -5.93 -9.35 1.12
CA TRP A 115 -5.31 -8.24 0.43
C TRP A 115 -6.15 -7.75 -0.75
N SER A 116 -6.18 -6.44 -0.89
CA SER A 116 -6.65 -5.71 -2.07
C SER A 116 -5.83 -4.43 -2.19
N GLY A 117 -5.82 -3.82 -3.37
CA GLY A 117 -5.09 -2.56 -3.59
C GLY A 117 -5.54 -1.44 -2.65
N VAL A 118 -6.84 -1.35 -2.34
CA VAL A 118 -7.37 -0.29 -1.47
C VAL A 118 -7.01 -0.49 0.01
N ILE A 119 -6.78 -1.73 0.46
CA ILE A 119 -6.24 -1.99 1.81
C ILE A 119 -4.85 -1.37 1.93
N ASN A 120 -4.01 -1.55 0.91
CA ASN A 120 -2.70 -0.91 0.86
C ASN A 120 -2.81 0.61 0.90
N ASP A 121 -3.68 1.19 0.08
CA ASP A 121 -3.86 2.64 0.01
C ASP A 121 -4.32 3.21 1.37
N CYS A 122 -5.23 2.52 2.08
CA CYS A 122 -5.65 2.86 3.45
C CYS A 122 -4.50 2.79 4.46
N TRP A 123 -3.66 1.77 4.38
CA TRP A 123 -2.49 1.63 5.25
C TRP A 123 -1.49 2.80 5.04
N VAL A 124 -1.21 3.14 3.78
CA VAL A 124 -0.37 4.31 3.43
C VAL A 124 -0.98 5.61 3.97
N LEU A 125 -2.28 5.81 3.77
CA LEU A 125 -2.99 6.99 4.29
C LEU A 125 -2.88 7.12 5.81
N GLY A 126 -2.90 6.01 6.55
CA GLY A 126 -2.68 6.02 8.00
C GLY A 126 -1.30 6.56 8.38
N GLY A 127 -0.26 6.17 7.65
CA GLY A 127 1.09 6.70 7.82
C GLY A 127 1.21 8.18 7.42
N ILE A 128 0.56 8.57 6.31
CA ILE A 128 0.51 9.97 5.82
C ILE A 128 -0.14 10.88 6.87
N HIS A 129 -1.27 10.48 7.45
CA HIS A 129 -2.02 11.28 8.43
C HIS A 129 -1.34 11.42 9.79
N ARG A 130 -0.33 10.60 10.09
CA ARG A 130 0.57 10.81 11.24
C ARG A 130 1.91 11.43 10.86
N HIS A 131 2.05 11.83 9.59
CA HIS A 131 3.28 12.40 9.02
C HIS A 131 4.51 11.53 9.23
N ALA A 132 4.34 10.20 9.19
CA ALA A 132 5.43 9.25 9.36
C ALA A 132 6.47 9.40 8.26
N ASP A 133 7.75 9.17 8.56
CA ASP A 133 8.74 8.89 7.53
C ASP A 133 8.49 7.50 6.92
N PHE A 134 8.64 7.37 5.61
CA PHE A 134 8.52 6.10 4.90
C PHE A 134 9.88 5.67 4.36
N HIS A 135 10.37 4.54 4.85
CA HIS A 135 11.65 3.97 4.47
C HIS A 135 11.42 2.96 3.34
N LEU A 136 12.04 3.23 2.19
CA LEU A 136 12.00 2.32 1.06
C LEU A 136 13.08 1.25 1.26
N MET A 137 12.62 0.01 1.44
CA MET A 137 13.47 -1.13 1.74
C MET A 137 13.89 -1.91 0.50
N SER A 138 13.14 -1.75 -0.60
CA SER A 138 13.45 -2.33 -1.91
C SER A 138 14.16 -1.35 -2.81
N THR A 139 15.02 -1.86 -3.68
CA THR A 139 15.61 -1.02 -4.72
C THR A 139 14.51 -0.49 -5.66
N ALA A 140 14.54 0.79 -6.00
CA ALA A 140 13.61 1.44 -6.94
C ALA A 140 13.95 1.07 -8.39
N ALA A 141 13.96 -0.23 -8.70
CA ALA A 141 14.14 -0.80 -10.03
C ALA A 141 12.77 -0.91 -10.76
N PRO A 142 12.73 -0.85 -12.10
CA PRO A 142 11.48 -0.94 -12.86
C PRO A 142 10.60 -2.14 -12.48
N ALA A 143 11.19 -3.34 -12.37
CA ALA A 143 10.48 -4.58 -12.01
C ALA A 143 9.87 -4.56 -10.60
N ASN A 144 10.35 -3.69 -9.71
CA ASN A 144 9.78 -3.48 -8.38
C ASN A 144 8.64 -2.47 -8.37
N LEU A 145 8.37 -1.80 -9.50
CA LEU A 145 7.44 -0.68 -9.62
C LEU A 145 6.33 -0.95 -10.65
N TRP A 146 6.61 -1.71 -11.71
CA TRP A 146 5.65 -2.04 -12.76
C TRP A 146 5.74 -3.52 -13.13
N ASN A 147 4.58 -4.18 -13.22
CA ASN A 147 4.47 -5.51 -13.83
C ASN A 147 4.21 -5.32 -15.32
N HIS A 148 5.23 -5.60 -16.15
CA HIS A 148 5.14 -5.46 -17.60
C HIS A 148 4.29 -6.55 -18.26
N GLU A 149 4.22 -7.74 -17.68
CA GLU A 149 3.47 -8.88 -18.21
C GLU A 149 1.96 -8.63 -18.05
N GLU A 150 1.57 -8.14 -16.86
CA GLU A 150 0.16 -7.99 -16.48
C GLU A 150 -0.36 -6.54 -16.55
N GLY A 151 0.52 -5.59 -16.89
CA GLY A 151 0.15 -4.19 -17.16
C GLY A 151 -0.35 -3.41 -15.95
N TYR A 152 0.18 -3.66 -14.74
CA TYR A 152 -0.24 -2.97 -13.52
C TYR A 152 0.92 -2.48 -12.64
N HIS A 153 0.66 -1.47 -11.79
CA HIS A 153 1.60 -1.01 -10.77
C HIS A 153 1.83 -2.05 -9.68
N VAL A 154 3.08 -2.43 -9.47
CA VAL A 154 3.46 -3.12 -8.24
C VAL A 154 3.10 -2.23 -7.04
N VAL A 155 2.70 -2.85 -5.93
CA VAL A 155 2.26 -2.15 -4.70
C VAL A 155 3.22 -1.03 -4.29
N THR A 156 4.52 -1.27 -4.38
CA THR A 156 5.56 -0.28 -4.08
C THR A 156 5.46 0.99 -4.92
N ALA A 157 5.09 0.91 -6.20
CA ALA A 157 4.85 2.09 -7.00
C ALA A 157 3.61 2.86 -6.53
N ARG A 158 2.53 2.15 -6.15
CA ARG A 158 1.33 2.81 -5.61
C ARG A 158 1.66 3.60 -4.36
N GLU A 159 2.40 2.97 -3.43
CA GLU A 159 2.88 3.60 -2.19
C GLU A 159 3.67 4.88 -2.49
N ILE A 160 4.68 4.80 -3.36
CA ILE A 160 5.54 5.94 -3.71
C ILE A 160 4.76 7.05 -4.42
N LEU A 161 3.92 6.71 -5.39
CA LEU A 161 3.09 7.68 -6.12
C LEU A 161 2.14 8.41 -5.16
N GLY A 162 1.51 7.68 -4.24
CA GLY A 162 0.69 8.25 -3.18
C GLY A 162 1.47 9.25 -2.33
N LEU A 163 2.65 8.86 -1.83
CA LEU A 163 3.50 9.73 -1.02
C LEU A 163 3.84 11.03 -1.75
N LEU A 164 4.37 10.93 -2.98
CA LEU A 164 4.77 12.09 -3.78
C LEU A 164 3.59 13.03 -4.08
N ASN A 165 2.38 12.48 -4.26
CA ASN A 165 1.18 13.27 -4.49
C ASN A 165 0.66 13.95 -3.20
N PHE A 166 0.88 13.33 -2.03
CA PHE A 166 0.35 13.79 -0.75
C PHE A 166 1.40 14.50 0.13
N GLY A 167 2.27 15.27 -0.51
CA GLY A 167 3.14 16.22 0.19
C GLY A 167 4.45 15.65 0.71
N TYR A 168 4.81 14.43 0.33
CA TYR A 168 6.10 13.85 0.67
C TYR A 168 7.15 14.13 -0.40
N GLN A 169 8.40 14.20 0.03
CA GLN A 169 9.56 14.28 -0.86
C GLN A 169 10.52 13.14 -0.59
N ARG A 170 11.16 12.68 -1.67
CA ARG A 170 12.19 11.66 -1.62
C ARG A 170 13.52 12.27 -1.16
N GLU A 171 14.15 11.63 -0.20
CA GLU A 171 15.48 11.97 0.30
C GLU A 171 16.38 10.73 0.32
N LYS A 172 17.70 10.95 0.26
CA LYS A 172 18.70 9.90 0.46
C LYS A 172 19.49 10.23 1.72
N ARG A 173 19.42 9.37 2.74
CA ARG A 173 20.17 9.52 4.01
C ARG A 173 20.91 8.23 4.29
N GLY A 174 22.24 8.31 4.43
CA GLY A 174 23.08 7.14 4.74
C GLY A 174 22.91 5.97 3.76
N GLY A 175 22.68 6.25 2.48
CA GLY A 175 22.42 5.22 1.45
C GLY A 175 20.98 4.71 1.37
N GLN A 176 20.13 5.01 2.37
CA GLN A 176 18.72 4.65 2.37
C GLN A 176 17.85 5.72 1.69
N VAL A 177 16.82 5.28 0.97
CA VAL A 177 15.80 6.18 0.42
C VAL A 177 14.68 6.33 1.44
N ILE A 178 14.40 7.57 1.84
CA ILE A 178 13.39 7.92 2.82
C ILE A 178 12.46 8.96 2.20
N TYR A 179 11.16 8.80 2.36
CA TYR A 179 10.18 9.81 2.01
C TYR A 179 9.73 10.53 3.28
N THR A 180 9.93 11.84 3.31
CA THR A 180 9.61 12.69 4.46
C THR A 180 8.48 13.65 4.12
N CYS A 181 7.61 13.95 5.08
CA CYS A 181 6.51 14.89 4.87
C CYS A 181 7.06 16.33 4.79
N LYS A 182 6.83 17.00 3.66
CA LYS A 182 7.22 18.42 3.46
C LYS A 182 6.02 19.34 3.39
N ASN A 183 4.87 18.83 2.98
CA ASN A 183 3.61 19.57 2.93
C ASN A 183 2.56 18.88 3.79
N TYR A 184 2.58 19.20 5.08
CA TYR A 184 1.66 18.69 6.10
C TYR A 184 0.19 18.96 5.74
N SER A 185 -0.12 20.13 5.19
CA SER A 185 -1.46 20.48 4.76
C SER A 185 -1.98 19.58 3.62
N SER A 186 -1.09 19.15 2.71
CA SER A 186 -1.45 18.20 1.65
C SER A 186 -1.64 16.79 2.21
N ALA A 187 -0.76 16.37 3.13
CA ALA A 187 -0.86 15.09 3.81
C ALA A 187 -2.17 14.98 4.62
N ASP A 188 -2.53 16.02 5.37
CA ASP A 188 -3.74 16.09 6.19
C ASP A 188 -5.06 16.02 5.41
N ARG A 189 -5.02 16.34 4.11
CA ARG A 189 -6.19 16.29 3.21
C ARG A 189 -6.23 15.03 2.36
N ALA A 190 -5.24 14.16 2.47
CA ALA A 190 -5.18 12.94 1.69
C ALA A 190 -6.42 12.06 1.97
N SER A 191 -6.97 11.46 0.92
CA SER A 191 -8.13 10.58 1.04
C SER A 191 -8.14 9.56 -0.10
N LEU A 192 -8.88 8.47 0.09
CA LEU A 192 -9.06 7.37 -0.86
C LEU A 192 -9.56 7.85 -2.22
N LEU A 193 -10.45 8.83 -2.26
CA LEU A 193 -10.99 9.36 -3.52
C LEU A 193 -9.89 10.01 -4.39
N PRO A 194 -9.14 11.04 -3.91
CA PRO A 194 -7.97 11.55 -4.61
C PRO A 194 -6.91 10.47 -4.90
N TYR A 195 -6.68 9.53 -3.98
CA TYR A 195 -5.72 8.44 -4.18
C TYR A 195 -6.12 7.57 -5.37
N ASN A 196 -7.38 7.18 -5.46
CA ASN A 196 -7.88 6.38 -6.58
C ASN A 196 -7.85 7.15 -7.91
N VAL A 197 -8.17 8.45 -7.91
CA VAL A 197 -8.05 9.30 -9.11
C VAL A 197 -6.61 9.34 -9.59
N LEU A 198 -5.66 9.51 -8.66
CA LEU A 198 -4.22 9.45 -8.96
C LEU A 198 -3.84 8.10 -9.57
N MET A 199 -4.25 6.98 -8.96
CA MET A 199 -3.91 5.64 -9.44
C MET A 199 -4.51 5.36 -10.82
N LYS A 200 -5.75 5.76 -11.09
CA LYS A 200 -6.37 5.63 -12.42
C LYS A 200 -5.61 6.43 -13.48
N LYS A 201 -5.21 7.66 -13.15
CA LYS A 201 -4.39 8.49 -14.05
C LYS A 201 -3.03 7.83 -14.31
N ALA A 202 -2.38 7.33 -13.28
CA ALA A 202 -1.09 6.66 -13.40
C ALA A 202 -1.18 5.38 -14.24
N ILE A 203 -2.27 4.59 -14.09
CA ILE A 203 -2.49 3.38 -14.91
C ILE A 203 -2.63 3.75 -16.39
N GLY A 204 -3.37 4.82 -16.70
CA GLY A 204 -3.49 5.31 -18.08
C GLY A 204 -2.17 5.80 -18.69
N GLN A 205 -1.17 6.11 -17.86
CA GLN A 205 0.19 6.45 -18.30
C GLN A 205 1.10 5.22 -18.49
N GLY A 206 0.68 4.03 -18.03
CA GLY A 206 1.44 2.80 -18.14
C GLY A 206 2.84 2.90 -17.49
N PRO A 207 3.88 2.30 -18.09
CA PRO A 207 5.26 2.35 -17.60
C PRO A 207 5.81 3.77 -17.41
N SER A 208 5.33 4.76 -18.17
CA SER A 208 5.82 6.15 -18.05
C SER A 208 5.50 6.79 -16.68
N SER A 209 4.50 6.26 -15.98
CA SER A 209 4.13 6.73 -14.63
C SER A 209 5.22 6.48 -13.58
N ILE A 210 6.11 5.49 -13.79
CA ILE A 210 7.16 5.12 -12.84
C ILE A 210 8.54 5.66 -13.21
N THR A 211 8.72 6.25 -14.39
CA THR A 211 10.04 6.69 -14.89
C THR A 211 10.75 7.64 -13.93
N LYS A 212 10.01 8.57 -13.31
CA LYS A 212 10.56 9.53 -12.34
C LYS A 212 10.85 8.92 -10.97
N LEU A 213 10.36 7.71 -10.70
CA LEU A 213 10.54 7.00 -9.44
C LEU A 213 11.83 6.18 -9.44
N ILE A 214 12.21 5.69 -10.63
CA ILE A 214 13.41 4.86 -10.81
C ILE A 214 14.62 5.66 -10.36
N SER A 215 15.33 5.11 -9.37
CA SER A 215 16.63 5.63 -9.01
C SER A 215 17.64 5.19 -10.05
N GLU A 216 18.42 6.12 -10.61
CA GLU A 216 19.64 5.73 -11.31
C GLU A 216 20.53 4.96 -10.34
N GLN A 217 20.60 3.64 -10.52
CA GLN A 217 21.56 2.80 -9.79
C GLN A 217 22.97 3.03 -10.34
N VAL A 218 23.05 3.36 -11.63
CA VAL A 218 24.25 3.74 -12.36
C VAL A 218 23.93 5.06 -13.09
N THR A 219 24.79 6.06 -12.92
CA THR A 219 24.65 7.36 -13.57
C THR A 219 24.54 7.18 -15.08
N GLY A 220 23.51 7.77 -15.71
CA GLY A 220 23.31 7.71 -17.16
C GLY A 220 22.53 6.48 -17.67
N PHE A 221 22.30 5.47 -16.83
CA PHE A 221 21.56 4.25 -17.23
C PHE A 221 20.09 4.54 -17.58
N ASN A 222 19.45 5.50 -16.91
CA ASN A 222 18.08 5.86 -17.24
C ASN A 222 17.98 6.58 -18.60
N GLU A 223 18.99 7.34 -19.02
CA GLU A 223 19.03 7.90 -20.38
C GLU A 223 19.30 6.82 -21.42
N GLU A 224 20.14 5.84 -21.10
CA GLU A 224 20.36 4.66 -21.93
C GLU A 224 19.04 3.88 -22.15
N ILE A 225 18.24 3.65 -21.10
CA ILE A 225 16.90 3.03 -21.20
C ILE A 225 15.94 3.84 -22.07
N LYS A 226 15.95 5.17 -21.95
CA LYS A 226 15.05 6.04 -22.74
C LYS A 226 15.42 6.08 -24.20
N THR A 227 16.71 6.00 -24.51
CA THR A 227 17.25 6.02 -25.87
C THR A 227 17.37 4.63 -26.47
N PHE A 228 17.12 3.58 -25.67
CA PHE A 228 17.16 2.20 -26.11
C PHE A 228 16.08 1.93 -27.17
N ASP A 229 16.51 1.42 -28.32
CA ASP A 229 15.62 1.01 -29.39
C ASP A 229 15.00 -0.35 -29.07
N TYR A 230 13.77 -0.33 -28.56
CA TYR A 230 13.02 -1.54 -28.21
C TYR A 230 12.70 -2.43 -29.42
N SER A 231 12.81 -1.93 -30.66
CA SER A 231 12.65 -2.76 -31.87
C SER A 231 13.82 -3.73 -32.09
N SER A 232 14.94 -3.51 -31.39
CA SER A 232 16.11 -4.40 -31.42
C SER A 232 15.96 -5.66 -30.56
N LEU A 233 14.94 -5.73 -29.70
CA LEU A 233 14.69 -6.90 -28.86
C LEU A 233 14.06 -8.00 -29.74
N LYS A 234 14.81 -9.09 -29.95
CA LYS A 234 14.27 -10.30 -30.58
C LYS A 234 13.08 -10.82 -29.77
N HIS A 235 11.93 -10.97 -30.41
CA HIS A 235 10.82 -11.73 -29.86
C HIS A 235 11.29 -13.18 -29.65
N ILE A 236 11.33 -13.62 -28.40
CA ILE A 236 11.51 -15.02 -28.00
C ILE A 236 10.13 -15.58 -27.70
#